data_AF-A0A7J9X914-F1
#
_entry.id   AF-A0A7J9X914-F1
#
_cell.length_a   1.000
_cell.length_b   1.000
_cell.length_c   1.000
_cell.angle_alpha   90.00
_cell.angle_beta   90.00
_cell.angle_gamma   90.00
#
_symmetry.space_group_name_H-M   'P 1'
#
loop_
_entity.id
_entity.type
_entity.pdbx_description
1 polymer ?
#
loop_
_entity_poly.entity_id
_entity_poly.type
_entity_poly.pdbx_seq_one_letter_code
_entity_poly.pdbx_strand_id
1 'polypeptide(L)'
;MVGRQRIGGASMVIVPVGLDMGPVYVQQDTADPTLLYYQVHLGGSPEELDVAEYTVWACAFADPDAHLDLKVDRARLEEAVHQHPAQVADPAAVIGRLVERGLLLEFEPGAGDRLAAVFGTHRLFPRALGLGSTAQLPYMYGIGYGSSRFAEVPSNVYHVWSFGIALPSLWHACRQFAETVDLDLPPYDEPLNLTAGEVADQVAENLPLLVSTRAAFLDVVNYDPPVPPPEPVPLPRRAPDGRPPVLVPVGMSLGWDYWYDDPEQRDEQYYQAHLAYEYADLSRAEFTAWLAAFNDLGRHARHEVTRETLVRDLAVQGMTDAAYVVTRLLDRGLLVEFEPSEGPVEPLLSAVRLYPLGDGLGNTQEQPELFRLGVEDEPLVEVDAITYTVWSYALTTPTAWDACATLAGSLQDAAAQEEEPEAVTAENVARAVAGALPALISAGCAYIDPVSQP
;
A
#
# COMPACT_ATOMS: atom_id res chain seq x y z
N MET A 1 -24.92 13.73 8.49
CA MET A 1 -24.84 14.17 7.09
C MET A 1 -25.20 15.66 6.97
N VAL A 2 -24.21 16.54 6.95
CA VAL A 2 -24.41 17.93 6.48
C VAL A 2 -24.45 17.84 4.95
N GLY A 3 -25.64 17.96 4.36
CA GLY A 3 -25.82 17.81 2.93
C GLY A 3 -25.06 18.89 2.16
N ARG A 4 -23.92 18.53 1.56
CA ARG A 4 -23.34 19.30 0.46
C ARG A 4 -24.38 19.28 -0.66
N GLN A 5 -24.93 20.46 -0.96
CA GLN A 5 -25.87 20.65 -2.04
C GLN A 5 -25.15 20.27 -3.35
N ARG A 6 -25.59 19.20 -4.03
CA ARG A 6 -25.09 18.81 -5.37
C ARG A 6 -25.38 19.96 -6.34
N ILE A 7 -24.38 20.80 -6.61
CA ILE A 7 -24.46 21.91 -7.57
C ILE A 7 -23.62 21.53 -8.79
N GLY A 8 -24.26 21.35 -9.95
CA GLY A 8 -23.61 21.20 -11.26
C GLY A 8 -23.70 19.78 -11.81
N GLY A 9 -24.01 19.67 -13.11
CA GLY A 9 -24.04 18.37 -13.81
C GLY A 9 -22.69 17.68 -13.73
N ALA A 10 -22.71 16.36 -13.58
CA ALA A 10 -21.52 15.58 -13.30
C ALA A 10 -20.48 15.78 -14.41
N SER A 11 -19.37 16.43 -14.06
CA SER A 11 -18.21 16.56 -14.93
C SER A 11 -17.36 15.30 -14.81
N MET A 12 -16.76 14.90 -15.93
CA MET A 12 -15.73 13.86 -15.92
C MET A 12 -14.54 14.36 -15.10
N VAL A 13 -14.01 13.50 -14.23
CA VAL A 13 -12.74 13.71 -13.52
C VAL A 13 -11.69 12.77 -14.08
N ILE A 14 -10.42 13.17 -14.00
CA ILE A 14 -9.26 12.36 -14.40
C ILE A 14 -8.33 12.16 -13.21
N VAL A 15 -7.90 10.91 -12.99
CA VAL A 15 -6.93 10.55 -11.94
C VAL A 15 -5.82 9.68 -12.53
N PRO A 16 -4.59 9.74 -11.98
CA PRO A 16 -3.53 8.82 -12.37
C PRO A 16 -3.78 7.40 -11.84
N VAL A 17 -3.25 6.42 -12.58
CA VAL A 17 -3.31 4.99 -12.27
C VAL A 17 -1.89 4.44 -12.28
N GLY A 18 -1.62 3.52 -11.37
CA GLY A 18 -0.32 2.87 -11.18
C GLY A 18 0.46 3.43 -9.99
N LEU A 19 1.51 2.69 -9.62
CA LEU A 19 2.44 3.06 -8.56
C LEU A 19 3.72 3.62 -9.19
N ASP A 20 4.18 4.79 -8.73
CA ASP A 20 5.44 5.39 -9.21
C ASP A 20 6.62 4.50 -8.83
N MET A 21 7.43 4.15 -9.84
CA MET A 21 8.66 3.37 -9.71
C MET A 21 9.89 4.21 -10.04
N GLY A 22 9.71 5.51 -10.31
CA GLY A 22 10.78 6.48 -10.46
C GLY A 22 11.63 6.30 -11.72
N PRO A 23 12.72 7.07 -11.84
CA PRO A 23 13.62 7.01 -12.99
C PRO A 23 14.48 5.76 -13.00
N VAL A 24 14.76 5.24 -14.19
CA VAL A 24 15.70 4.15 -14.42
C VAL A 24 16.88 4.66 -15.24
N TYR A 25 18.05 4.64 -14.60
CA TYR A 25 19.37 4.85 -15.19
C TYR A 25 20.02 3.50 -15.43
N VAL A 26 20.68 3.35 -16.57
CA VAL A 26 21.49 2.15 -16.86
C VAL A 26 22.93 2.55 -17.08
N GLN A 27 23.85 1.76 -16.53
CA GLN A 27 25.26 1.90 -16.84
C GLN A 27 25.50 1.37 -18.25
N GLN A 28 25.68 2.27 -19.21
CA GLN A 28 26.20 1.92 -20.53
C GLN A 28 27.74 1.84 -20.45
N ASP A 29 28.40 1.20 -21.41
CA ASP A 29 29.87 1.19 -21.54
C ASP A 29 30.50 2.60 -21.64
N THR A 30 29.67 3.65 -21.76
CA THR A 30 30.08 5.05 -21.69
C THR A 30 30.15 5.53 -20.24
N ALA A 31 31.12 6.41 -19.95
CA ALA A 31 31.45 6.85 -18.59
C ALA A 31 30.31 7.56 -17.82
N ASP A 32 29.21 7.93 -18.47
CA ASP A 32 28.08 8.64 -17.88
C ASP A 32 26.78 7.83 -18.07
N PRO A 33 26.14 7.34 -17.00
CA PRO A 33 24.82 6.72 -17.08
C PRO A 33 23.77 7.73 -17.58
N THR A 34 22.84 7.28 -18.41
CA THR A 34 21.78 8.12 -18.97
C THR A 34 20.42 7.67 -18.47
N LEU A 35 19.52 8.62 -18.20
CA LEU A 35 18.12 8.32 -17.93
C LEU A 35 17.54 7.58 -19.13
N LEU A 36 17.04 6.36 -18.91
CA LEU A 36 16.46 5.52 -19.96
C LEU A 36 14.96 5.78 -20.08
N TYR A 37 14.24 5.68 -18.97
CA TYR A 37 12.80 5.92 -18.85
C TYR A 37 12.43 6.19 -17.39
N TYR A 38 11.18 6.60 -17.16
CA TYR A 38 10.50 6.46 -15.88
C TYR A 38 9.66 5.19 -15.88
N GLN A 39 9.51 4.57 -14.73
CA GLN A 39 8.73 3.34 -14.60
C GLN A 39 7.49 3.61 -13.76
N VAL A 40 6.36 3.01 -14.15
CA VAL A 40 5.13 2.97 -13.35
C VAL A 40 4.66 1.52 -13.30
N HIS A 41 4.37 1.00 -12.12
CA HIS A 41 3.73 -0.32 -12.00
C HIS A 41 2.27 -0.21 -12.40
N LEU A 42 1.84 -1.03 -13.37
CA LEU A 42 0.46 -1.08 -13.85
C LEU A 42 0.05 -2.52 -14.20
N GLY A 43 -0.81 -3.11 -13.39
CA GLY A 43 -1.32 -4.46 -13.53
C GLY A 43 -0.23 -5.49 -13.24
N GLY A 44 -0.01 -6.40 -14.18
CA GLY A 44 0.99 -7.47 -14.05
C GLY A 44 2.39 -7.10 -14.56
N SER A 45 2.59 -5.88 -15.07
CA SER A 45 3.83 -5.48 -15.75
C SER A 45 4.20 -4.02 -15.47
N PRO A 46 5.50 -3.66 -15.58
CA PRO A 46 5.88 -2.26 -15.54
C PRO A 46 5.52 -1.59 -16.87
N GLU A 47 5.05 -0.36 -16.80
CA GLU A 47 4.95 0.54 -17.93
C GLU A 47 6.16 1.48 -17.93
N GLU A 48 6.85 1.53 -19.07
CA GLU A 48 7.91 2.50 -19.31
C GLU A 48 7.30 3.78 -19.89
N LEU A 49 7.73 4.92 -19.35
CA LEU A 49 7.31 6.25 -19.75
C LEU A 49 8.52 7.09 -20.14
N ASP A 50 8.40 7.79 -21.27
CA ASP A 50 9.34 8.85 -21.58
C ASP A 50 9.12 10.08 -20.68
N VAL A 51 9.98 11.09 -20.82
CA VAL A 51 9.92 12.31 -20.00
C VAL A 51 8.57 13.05 -20.18
N ALA A 52 8.01 13.07 -21.39
CA ALA A 52 6.76 13.78 -21.66
C ALA A 52 5.56 13.03 -21.08
N GLU A 53 5.52 11.71 -21.24
CA GLU A 53 4.50 10.84 -20.67
C GLU A 53 4.52 10.89 -19.14
N TYR A 54 5.69 10.74 -18.52
CA TYR A 54 5.82 10.83 -17.07
C TYR A 54 5.46 12.22 -16.54
N THR A 55 5.82 13.30 -17.25
CA THR A 55 5.42 14.67 -16.87
C THR A 55 3.89 14.81 -16.82
N VAL A 56 3.18 14.32 -17.84
CA VAL A 56 1.70 14.38 -17.85
C VAL A 56 1.09 13.54 -16.74
N TRP A 57 1.61 12.33 -16.54
CA TRP A 57 1.16 11.43 -15.46
C TRP A 57 1.38 12.05 -14.08
N ALA A 58 2.57 12.60 -13.82
CA ALA A 58 2.91 13.26 -12.56
C ALA A 58 2.09 14.54 -12.31
N CYS A 59 1.81 15.33 -13.36
CA CYS A 59 0.94 16.51 -13.24
C CYS A 59 -0.49 16.16 -12.78
N ALA A 60 -0.96 14.93 -12.99
CA ALA A 60 -2.27 14.50 -12.52
C ALA A 60 -2.35 14.38 -10.99
N PHE A 61 -1.23 14.40 -10.26
CA PHE A 61 -1.20 14.45 -8.78
C PHE A 61 -1.14 15.87 -8.20
N ALA A 62 -0.79 16.87 -9.02
CA ALA A 62 -0.20 18.12 -8.53
C ALA A 62 -1.14 19.09 -7.78
N ASP A 63 -2.46 18.91 -7.87
CA ASP A 63 -3.46 19.84 -7.31
C ASP A 63 -4.52 19.10 -6.45
N PRO A 64 -4.18 18.66 -5.22
CA PRO A 64 -5.11 17.95 -4.34
C PRO A 64 -6.38 18.74 -4.00
N ASP A 65 -6.28 20.08 -3.92
CA ASP A 65 -7.44 20.94 -3.67
C ASP A 65 -8.43 20.93 -4.84
N ALA A 66 -7.93 20.97 -6.09
CA ALA A 66 -8.79 20.81 -7.26
C ALA A 66 -9.39 19.41 -7.37
N HIS A 67 -8.66 18.38 -6.92
CA HIS A 67 -9.17 17.01 -6.85
C HIS A 67 -10.29 16.86 -5.80
N LEU A 68 -10.12 17.46 -4.63
CA LEU A 68 -11.16 17.52 -3.59
C LEU A 68 -12.44 18.20 -4.10
N ASP A 69 -12.28 19.20 -4.95
CA ASP A 69 -13.38 19.91 -5.60
C ASP A 69 -13.92 19.24 -6.87
N LEU A 70 -13.37 18.08 -7.28
CA LEU A 70 -13.72 17.34 -8.49
C LEU A 70 -13.57 18.17 -9.79
N LYS A 71 -12.54 19.02 -9.84
CA LYS A 71 -12.28 19.97 -10.95
C LYS A 71 -11.16 19.55 -11.89
N VAL A 72 -10.46 18.46 -11.60
CA VAL A 72 -9.38 17.97 -12.46
C VAL A 72 -9.99 17.14 -13.58
N ASP A 73 -10.24 17.80 -14.72
CA ASP A 73 -10.62 17.19 -15.98
C ASP A 73 -9.45 17.27 -16.99
N ARG A 74 -9.66 16.82 -18.25
CA ARG A 74 -8.62 16.91 -19.29
C ARG A 74 -8.10 18.32 -19.49
N ALA A 75 -8.99 19.32 -19.56
CA ALA A 75 -8.61 20.70 -19.85
C ALA A 75 -7.76 21.28 -18.72
N ARG A 76 -8.11 20.98 -17.47
CA ARG A 76 -7.32 21.36 -16.29
C ARG A 76 -5.96 20.66 -16.26
N LEU A 77 -5.90 19.37 -16.61
CA LEU A 77 -4.63 18.65 -16.71
C LEU A 77 -3.73 19.23 -17.81
N GLU A 78 -4.28 19.55 -18.99
CA GLU A 78 -3.54 20.22 -20.07
C GLU A 78 -2.98 21.58 -19.60
N GLU A 79 -3.77 22.37 -18.85
CA GLU A 79 -3.31 23.63 -18.26
C GLU A 79 -2.14 23.41 -17.29
N ALA A 80 -2.24 22.43 -16.38
CA ALA A 80 -1.17 22.09 -15.45
C ALA A 80 0.12 21.69 -16.17
N VAL A 81 0.01 20.88 -17.22
CA VAL A 81 1.15 20.44 -18.04
C VAL A 81 1.79 21.61 -18.79
N HIS A 82 1.02 22.55 -19.33
CA HIS A 82 1.57 23.75 -19.97
C HIS A 82 2.32 24.67 -19.00
N GLN A 83 1.97 24.64 -17.72
CA GLN A 83 2.68 25.38 -16.67
C GLN A 83 3.93 24.64 -16.16
N HIS A 84 4.11 23.37 -16.53
CA HIS A 84 5.24 22.56 -16.07
C HIS A 84 6.56 22.93 -16.79
N PRO A 85 7.71 22.98 -16.09
CA PRO A 85 9.00 23.38 -16.70
C PRO A 85 9.50 22.50 -17.84
N ALA A 86 9.15 21.21 -17.85
CA ALA A 86 9.64 20.25 -18.84
C ALA A 86 9.07 20.46 -20.26
N GLN A 87 8.05 21.32 -20.42
CA GLN A 87 7.38 21.67 -21.69
C GLN A 87 7.01 20.46 -22.56
N VAL A 88 5.77 19.98 -22.45
CA VAL A 88 5.24 18.91 -23.31
C VAL A 88 4.64 19.53 -24.58
N ALA A 89 5.09 19.09 -25.76
CA ALA A 89 4.72 19.72 -27.04
C ALA A 89 3.24 19.55 -27.44
N ASP A 90 2.63 18.43 -27.11
CA ASP A 90 1.20 18.14 -27.36
C ASP A 90 0.59 17.39 -26.16
N PRO A 91 0.24 18.11 -25.07
CA PRO A 91 -0.31 17.49 -23.87
C PRO A 91 -1.59 16.69 -24.13
N ALA A 92 -2.48 17.18 -24.99
CA ALA A 92 -3.74 16.53 -25.31
C ALA A 92 -3.53 15.14 -25.94
N ALA A 93 -2.59 15.02 -26.89
CA ALA A 93 -2.25 13.73 -27.49
C ALA A 93 -1.60 12.78 -26.48
N VAL A 94 -0.76 13.29 -25.57
CA VAL A 94 -0.14 12.47 -24.50
C VAL A 94 -1.20 11.96 -23.53
N ILE A 95 -2.10 12.83 -23.04
CA ILE A 95 -3.23 12.45 -22.17
C ILE A 95 -4.07 11.36 -22.84
N GLY A 96 -4.41 11.52 -24.12
CA GLY A 96 -5.17 10.52 -24.88
C GLY A 96 -4.50 9.14 -24.88
N ARG A 97 -3.18 9.08 -25.09
CA ARG A 97 -2.42 7.82 -25.05
C ARG A 97 -2.37 7.21 -23.65
N LEU A 98 -2.18 8.03 -22.61
CA LEU A 98 -2.15 7.53 -21.23
C LEU A 98 -3.50 6.99 -20.78
N VAL A 99 -4.61 7.60 -21.22
CA VAL A 99 -5.97 7.05 -21.00
C VAL A 99 -6.14 5.72 -21.74
N GLU A 100 -5.69 5.63 -23.00
CA GLU A 100 -5.77 4.39 -23.79
C GLU A 100 -4.95 3.24 -23.18
N ARG A 101 -3.79 3.56 -22.60
CA ARG A 101 -2.92 2.61 -21.88
C ARG A 101 -3.40 2.28 -20.45
N GLY A 102 -4.39 3.01 -19.93
CA GLY A 102 -4.89 2.82 -18.57
C GLY A 102 -4.02 3.44 -17.46
N LEU A 103 -3.09 4.34 -17.81
CA LEU A 103 -2.25 5.10 -16.87
C LEU A 103 -2.97 6.36 -16.33
N LEU A 104 -4.03 6.79 -17.02
CA LEU A 104 -4.96 7.80 -16.54
C LEU A 104 -6.38 7.22 -16.62
N LEU A 105 -7.18 7.44 -15.59
CA LEU A 105 -8.56 6.99 -15.52
C LEU A 105 -9.52 8.18 -15.55
N GLU A 106 -10.51 8.11 -16.43
CA GLU A 106 -11.60 9.07 -16.50
C GLU A 106 -12.91 8.46 -16.04
N PHE A 107 -13.64 9.15 -15.15
CA PHE A 107 -14.95 8.69 -14.69
C PHE A 107 -15.86 9.87 -14.29
N GLU A 108 -17.16 9.59 -14.16
CA GLU A 108 -18.19 10.54 -13.75
C GLU A 108 -18.58 10.26 -12.29
N PRO A 109 -18.17 11.09 -11.31
CA PRO A 109 -18.65 10.95 -9.94
C PRO A 109 -20.18 11.13 -9.87
N GLY A 110 -20.87 10.38 -9.02
CA GLY A 110 -22.33 10.43 -8.94
C GLY A 110 -23.05 9.59 -10.01
N ALA A 111 -22.33 8.75 -10.76
CA ALA A 111 -22.91 7.91 -11.80
C ALA A 111 -23.60 6.64 -11.28
N GLY A 112 -23.57 6.39 -9.96
CA GLY A 112 -24.20 5.26 -9.29
C GLY A 112 -23.72 3.93 -9.85
N ASP A 113 -24.66 3.04 -10.19
CA ASP A 113 -24.35 1.71 -10.74
C ASP A 113 -23.54 1.74 -12.05
N ARG A 114 -23.52 2.87 -12.79
CA ARG A 114 -22.66 2.99 -13.98
C ARG A 114 -21.17 2.94 -13.63
N LEU A 115 -20.79 3.24 -12.38
CA LEU A 115 -19.42 3.08 -11.90
C LEU A 115 -18.96 1.62 -11.91
N ALA A 116 -19.87 0.64 -11.92
CA ALA A 116 -19.53 -0.77 -11.97
C ALA A 116 -18.63 -1.14 -13.16
N ALA A 117 -18.80 -0.47 -14.31
CA ALA A 117 -17.97 -0.74 -15.49
C ALA A 117 -16.51 -0.32 -15.27
N VAL A 118 -16.29 0.82 -14.59
CA VAL A 118 -14.95 1.38 -14.35
C VAL A 118 -14.32 0.79 -13.09
N PHE A 119 -15.04 0.79 -11.97
CA PHE A 119 -14.57 0.22 -10.71
C PHE A 119 -14.49 -1.32 -10.78
N GLY A 120 -15.13 -1.95 -11.76
CA GLY A 120 -15.00 -3.37 -12.05
C GLY A 120 -13.62 -3.75 -12.57
N THR A 121 -12.91 -2.82 -13.23
CA THR A 121 -11.60 -3.08 -13.86
C THR A 121 -10.42 -2.50 -13.08
N HIS A 122 -10.66 -1.90 -11.91
CA HIS A 122 -9.62 -1.31 -11.08
C HIS A 122 -9.67 -1.82 -9.64
N ARG A 123 -8.53 -1.83 -8.97
CA ARG A 123 -8.39 -2.04 -7.52
C ARG A 123 -7.83 -0.78 -6.88
N LEU A 124 -8.15 -0.59 -5.61
CA LEU A 124 -7.63 0.48 -4.78
C LEU A 124 -6.63 -0.10 -3.79
N PHE A 125 -5.43 0.47 -3.75
CA PHE A 125 -4.36 0.04 -2.86
C PHE A 125 -4.03 1.15 -1.87
N PRO A 126 -4.15 0.92 -0.55
CA PRO A 126 -3.62 1.82 0.46
C PRO A 126 -2.13 2.07 0.29
N ARG A 127 -1.72 3.32 0.46
CA ARG A 127 -0.31 3.71 0.49
C ARG A 127 0.08 4.39 1.79
N ALA A 128 -0.86 5.08 2.41
CA ALA A 128 -0.66 5.74 3.69
C ALA A 128 -1.17 4.89 4.86
N LEU A 129 -0.94 5.35 6.08
CA LEU A 129 -1.46 4.72 7.28
C LEU A 129 -2.81 5.32 7.66
N GLY A 130 -3.64 4.50 8.28
CA GLY A 130 -4.83 4.95 8.96
C GLY A 130 -4.47 5.74 10.21
N LEU A 131 -5.00 6.95 10.33
CA LEU A 131 -4.88 7.80 11.52
C LEU A 131 -6.16 7.83 12.34
N GLY A 132 -7.19 7.13 11.86
CA GLY A 132 -8.43 6.92 12.57
C GLY A 132 -9.27 8.20 12.73
N SER A 133 -10.30 8.09 13.56
CA SER A 133 -11.29 9.17 13.79
C SER A 133 -10.85 10.14 14.90
N THR A 134 -11.68 11.13 15.20
CA THR A 134 -11.47 12.03 16.35
C THR A 134 -12.76 12.17 17.15
N ALA A 135 -12.66 12.48 18.44
CA ALA A 135 -13.85 12.74 19.26
C ALA A 135 -14.73 13.88 18.71
N GLN A 136 -14.16 14.84 17.98
CA GLN A 136 -14.91 15.94 17.37
C GLN A 136 -15.59 15.54 16.07
N LEU A 137 -15.00 14.61 15.31
CA LEU A 137 -15.48 14.11 14.03
C LEU A 137 -15.39 12.58 13.99
N PRO A 138 -16.21 11.86 14.77
CA PRO A 138 -16.12 10.39 14.86
C PRO A 138 -16.50 9.68 13.55
N TYR A 139 -17.13 10.39 12.62
CA TYR A 139 -17.55 9.86 11.32
C TYR A 139 -16.54 10.14 10.19
N MET A 140 -15.45 10.84 10.49
CA MET A 140 -14.40 11.18 9.53
C MET A 140 -13.10 10.54 9.97
N TYR A 141 -12.48 9.79 9.06
CA TYR A 141 -11.27 9.03 9.32
C TYR A 141 -10.10 9.68 8.58
N GLY A 142 -9.03 9.95 9.31
CA GLY A 142 -7.81 10.50 8.75
C GLY A 142 -6.93 9.42 8.15
N ILE A 143 -6.24 9.77 7.07
CA ILE A 143 -5.23 8.96 6.39
C ILE A 143 -3.96 9.82 6.22
N GLY A 144 -2.79 9.24 6.48
CA GLY A 144 -1.51 9.93 6.28
C GLY A 144 -0.32 9.22 6.94
N TYR A 145 0.73 9.98 7.27
CA TYR A 145 1.94 9.47 7.91
C TYR A 145 2.28 10.27 9.17
N GLY A 146 2.65 9.57 10.25
CA GLY A 146 2.99 10.18 11.53
C GLY A 146 1.84 11.05 12.06
N SER A 147 2.09 12.35 12.23
CA SER A 147 1.06 13.32 12.66
C SER A 147 0.37 14.05 11.50
N SER A 148 0.81 13.85 10.26
CA SER A 148 0.32 14.55 9.09
C SER A 148 -0.89 13.83 8.50
N ARG A 149 -2.04 14.51 8.48
CA ARG A 149 -3.28 14.05 7.84
C ARG A 149 -3.37 14.68 6.45
N PHE A 150 -3.36 13.87 5.40
CA PHE A 150 -3.47 14.37 4.02
C PHE A 150 -4.84 14.13 3.41
N ALA A 151 -5.57 13.12 3.90
CA ALA A 151 -6.97 12.90 3.54
C ALA A 151 -7.82 12.67 4.79
N GLU A 152 -9.06 13.16 4.75
CA GLU A 152 -10.10 12.85 5.73
C GLU A 152 -11.33 12.39 4.96
N VAL A 153 -11.76 11.15 5.21
CA VAL A 153 -12.84 10.53 4.43
C VAL A 153 -13.93 9.95 5.35
N PRO A 154 -15.17 9.82 4.85
CA PRO A 154 -16.23 9.12 5.58
C PRO A 154 -15.88 7.66 5.89
N SER A 155 -16.52 7.07 6.91
CA SER A 155 -16.25 5.70 7.39
C SER A 155 -16.33 4.62 6.32
N ASN A 156 -17.32 4.69 5.43
CA ASN A 156 -17.49 3.74 4.32
C ASN A 156 -16.36 3.84 3.29
N VAL A 157 -15.90 5.05 2.98
CA VAL A 157 -14.75 5.26 2.09
C VAL A 157 -13.48 4.76 2.76
N TYR A 158 -13.32 5.00 4.06
CA TYR A 158 -12.19 4.50 4.84
C TYR A 158 -12.15 2.97 4.90
N HIS A 159 -13.30 2.32 5.04
CA HIS A 159 -13.40 0.86 5.02
C HIS A 159 -13.03 0.28 3.65
N VAL A 160 -13.59 0.85 2.56
CA VAL A 160 -13.24 0.45 1.19
C VAL A 160 -11.75 0.68 0.90
N TRP A 161 -11.18 1.79 1.39
CA TRP A 161 -9.74 2.04 1.33
C TRP A 161 -8.97 0.95 2.08
N SER A 162 -9.30 0.69 3.34
CA SER A 162 -8.57 -0.25 4.22
C SER A 162 -8.57 -1.69 3.70
N PHE A 163 -9.73 -2.19 3.23
CA PHE A 163 -9.93 -3.62 2.93
C PHE A 163 -10.12 -3.92 1.44
N GLY A 164 -10.29 -2.90 0.60
CA GLY A 164 -10.57 -3.08 -0.84
C GLY A 164 -9.46 -3.81 -1.60
N ILE A 165 -8.22 -3.74 -1.08
CA ILE A 165 -7.05 -4.43 -1.62
C ILE A 165 -7.19 -5.97 -1.62
N ALA A 166 -7.96 -6.51 -0.68
CA ALA A 166 -8.15 -7.94 -0.54
C ALA A 166 -9.22 -8.48 -1.51
N LEU A 167 -9.86 -7.60 -2.29
CA LEU A 167 -11.02 -7.90 -3.12
C LEU A 167 -10.70 -7.79 -4.62
N PRO A 168 -11.46 -8.50 -5.49
CA PRO A 168 -11.12 -8.59 -6.89
C PRO A 168 -11.12 -7.25 -7.64
N SER A 169 -11.92 -6.28 -7.19
CA SER A 169 -11.97 -4.93 -7.75
C SER A 169 -12.61 -3.94 -6.77
N LEU A 170 -12.48 -2.65 -7.06
CA LEU A 170 -13.08 -1.57 -6.29
C LEU A 170 -14.61 -1.67 -6.27
N TRP A 171 -15.24 -2.16 -7.35
CA TRP A 171 -16.68 -2.42 -7.36
C TRP A 171 -17.07 -3.56 -6.42
N HIS A 172 -16.26 -4.63 -6.34
CA HIS A 172 -16.49 -5.71 -5.38
C HIS A 172 -16.36 -5.20 -3.94
N ALA A 173 -15.41 -4.30 -3.66
CA ALA A 173 -15.29 -3.65 -2.36
C ALA A 173 -16.52 -2.82 -1.99
N CYS A 174 -17.02 -2.01 -2.93
CA CYS A 174 -18.24 -1.23 -2.70
C CYS A 174 -19.46 -2.13 -2.44
N ARG A 175 -19.58 -3.24 -3.20
CA ARG A 175 -20.67 -4.20 -3.03
C ARG A 175 -20.58 -4.94 -1.70
N GLN A 176 -19.40 -5.45 -1.33
CA GLN A 176 -19.23 -6.17 -0.08
C GLN A 176 -19.54 -5.27 1.12
N PHE A 177 -19.04 -4.03 1.13
CA PHE A 177 -19.37 -3.08 2.18
C PHE A 177 -20.89 -2.83 2.28
N ALA A 178 -21.57 -2.62 1.15
CA ALA A 178 -23.02 -2.46 1.13
C ALA A 178 -23.77 -3.69 1.67
N GLU A 179 -23.25 -4.91 1.44
CA GLU A 179 -23.83 -6.17 1.91
C GLU A 179 -23.58 -6.43 3.41
N THR A 180 -22.46 -5.95 3.96
CA THR A 180 -22.05 -6.25 5.34
C THR A 180 -22.30 -5.12 6.33
N VAL A 181 -22.42 -3.87 5.90
CA VAL A 181 -22.52 -2.71 6.80
C VAL A 181 -23.67 -2.84 7.80
N ASP A 182 -24.82 -3.39 7.38
CA ASP A 182 -25.98 -3.57 8.27
C ASP A 182 -25.80 -4.73 9.27
N LEU A 183 -24.83 -5.62 9.05
CA LEU A 183 -24.49 -6.71 9.99
C LEU A 183 -23.64 -6.22 11.16
N ASP A 184 -22.86 -5.16 10.94
CA ASP A 184 -21.95 -4.56 11.91
C ASP A 184 -22.62 -3.47 12.77
N LEU A 185 -23.87 -3.10 12.45
CA LEU A 185 -24.63 -2.14 13.23
C LEU A 185 -25.02 -2.72 14.60
N PRO A 186 -25.04 -1.89 15.67
CA PRO A 186 -25.64 -2.27 16.93
C PRO A 186 -27.09 -2.77 16.73
N PRO A 187 -27.57 -3.73 17.55
CA PRO A 187 -28.88 -4.36 17.37
C PRO A 187 -30.08 -3.40 17.51
N TYR A 188 -29.85 -2.13 17.85
CA TYR A 188 -30.86 -1.09 18.04
C TYR A 188 -30.85 0.00 16.97
N ASP A 189 -29.89 -0.02 16.06
CA ASP A 189 -29.77 0.98 15.00
C ASP A 189 -30.63 0.60 13.78
N GLU A 190 -31.17 1.62 13.10
CA GLU A 190 -31.89 1.39 11.85
C GLU A 190 -30.90 1.00 10.73
N PRO A 191 -31.21 -0.04 9.92
CA PRO A 191 -30.33 -0.42 8.82
C PRO A 191 -30.14 0.73 7.84
N LEU A 192 -28.89 0.93 7.41
CA LEU A 192 -28.54 1.96 6.44
C LEU A 192 -29.07 1.62 5.05
N ASN A 193 -29.22 0.33 4.73
CA ASN A 193 -29.70 -0.17 3.43
C ASN A 193 -28.97 0.43 2.23
N LEU A 194 -27.65 0.66 2.36
CA LEU A 194 -26.85 1.23 1.29
C LEU A 194 -26.80 0.28 0.10
N THR A 195 -26.90 0.84 -1.11
CA THR A 195 -26.64 0.11 -2.35
C THR A 195 -25.15 0.20 -2.72
N ALA A 196 -24.66 -0.77 -3.50
CA ALA A 196 -23.29 -0.71 -4.03
C ALA A 196 -23.03 0.58 -4.83
N GLY A 197 -24.03 1.07 -5.59
CA GLY A 197 -23.96 2.32 -6.33
C GLY A 197 -23.82 3.56 -5.42
N GLU A 198 -24.51 3.60 -4.28
CA GLU A 198 -24.37 4.71 -3.31
C GLU A 198 -23.01 4.70 -2.60
N VAL A 199 -22.46 3.52 -2.32
CA VAL A 199 -21.10 3.39 -1.78
C VAL A 199 -20.08 3.80 -2.85
N ALA A 200 -20.24 3.33 -4.08
CA ALA A 200 -19.37 3.68 -5.20
C ALA A 200 -19.38 5.18 -5.49
N ASP A 201 -20.53 5.85 -5.40
CA ASP A 201 -20.61 7.31 -5.53
C ASP A 201 -19.76 8.03 -4.47
N GLN A 202 -19.84 7.61 -3.21
CA GLN A 202 -19.04 8.21 -2.13
C GLN A 202 -17.55 7.94 -2.29
N VAL A 203 -17.18 6.74 -2.74
CA VAL A 203 -15.79 6.41 -3.09
C VAL A 203 -15.33 7.27 -4.26
N ALA A 204 -16.11 7.40 -5.34
CA ALA A 204 -15.80 8.21 -6.50
C ALA A 204 -15.65 9.70 -6.17
N GLU A 205 -16.42 10.23 -5.22
CA GLU A 205 -16.30 11.61 -4.73
C GLU A 205 -15.00 11.87 -3.94
N ASN A 206 -14.36 10.84 -3.37
CA ASN A 206 -13.15 10.97 -2.53
C ASN A 206 -11.88 10.39 -3.17
N LEU A 207 -12.03 9.52 -4.18
CA LEU A 207 -10.94 8.85 -4.87
C LEU A 207 -9.91 9.82 -5.49
N PRO A 208 -10.31 10.94 -6.14
CA PRO A 208 -9.35 11.90 -6.66
C PRO A 208 -8.44 12.49 -5.58
N LEU A 209 -9.01 12.84 -4.41
CA LEU A 209 -8.22 13.28 -3.26
C LEU A 209 -7.23 12.18 -2.83
N LEU A 210 -7.72 10.97 -2.57
CA LEU A 210 -6.90 9.85 -2.09
C LEU A 210 -5.70 9.56 -3.01
N VAL A 211 -5.92 9.59 -4.32
CA VAL A 211 -4.86 9.35 -5.31
C VAL A 211 -3.90 10.54 -5.36
N SER A 212 -4.41 11.77 -5.45
CA SER A 212 -3.56 12.97 -5.57
C SER A 212 -2.67 13.20 -4.35
N THR A 213 -3.12 12.83 -3.15
CA THR A 213 -2.33 12.93 -1.91
C THR A 213 -1.46 11.70 -1.67
N ARG A 214 -1.36 10.77 -2.64
CA ARG A 214 -0.66 9.49 -2.51
C ARG A 214 -1.11 8.67 -1.30
N ALA A 215 -2.36 8.85 -0.84
CA ALA A 215 -2.95 8.04 0.22
C ALA A 215 -3.40 6.67 -0.30
N ALA A 216 -3.64 6.58 -1.60
CA ALA A 216 -3.87 5.34 -2.33
C ALA A 216 -3.36 5.46 -3.77
N PHE A 217 -3.28 4.33 -4.47
CA PHE A 217 -3.21 4.32 -5.93
C PHE A 217 -4.24 3.34 -6.49
N LEU A 218 -4.56 3.52 -7.77
CA LEU A 218 -5.37 2.58 -8.52
C LEU A 218 -4.47 1.63 -9.31
N ASP A 219 -4.86 0.37 -9.38
CA ASP A 219 -4.25 -0.58 -10.31
C ASP A 219 -5.30 -1.25 -11.19
N VAL A 220 -4.89 -1.70 -12.38
CA VAL A 220 -5.79 -2.37 -13.34
C VAL A 220 -5.91 -3.87 -13.04
N VAL A 221 -7.13 -4.39 -13.15
CA VAL A 221 -7.42 -5.82 -12.99
C VAL A 221 -7.13 -6.54 -14.31
N ASN A 222 -5.84 -6.73 -14.61
CA ASN A 222 -5.38 -7.42 -15.83
C ASN A 222 -4.77 -8.80 -15.56
N TYR A 223 -4.83 -9.29 -14.33
CA TYR A 223 -4.38 -10.61 -13.92
C TYR A 223 -5.55 -11.39 -13.33
N ASP A 224 -5.49 -12.72 -13.40
CA ASP A 224 -6.48 -13.58 -12.77
C ASP A 224 -6.68 -13.12 -11.31
N PRO A 225 -7.93 -13.04 -10.81
CA PRO A 225 -8.16 -12.70 -9.42
C PRO A 225 -7.25 -13.57 -8.55
N PRO A 226 -6.65 -13.02 -7.47
CA PRO A 226 -5.73 -13.77 -6.64
C PRO A 226 -6.40 -15.11 -6.31
N VAL A 227 -5.72 -16.20 -6.65
CA VAL A 227 -6.20 -17.55 -6.34
C VAL A 227 -6.50 -17.54 -4.84
N PRO A 228 -7.68 -18.03 -4.41
CA PRO A 228 -7.99 -18.06 -2.99
C PRO A 228 -6.80 -18.72 -2.27
N PRO A 229 -6.30 -18.08 -1.21
CA PRO A 229 -5.05 -18.49 -0.64
C PRO A 229 -5.09 -19.96 -0.19
N PRO A 230 -3.94 -20.65 -0.16
CA PRO A 230 -3.85 -21.97 0.45
C PRO A 230 -4.36 -21.94 1.90
N GLU A 231 -4.63 -23.12 2.49
CA GLU A 231 -5.03 -23.21 3.90
C GLU A 231 -4.15 -22.30 4.79
N PRO A 232 -4.71 -21.59 5.78
CA PRO A 232 -3.97 -20.65 6.60
C PRO A 232 -2.70 -21.30 7.14
N VAL A 233 -1.54 -20.80 6.72
CA VAL A 233 -0.25 -21.28 7.20
C VAL A 233 0.02 -20.53 8.50
N PRO A 234 0.08 -21.21 9.66
CA PRO A 234 0.40 -20.53 10.91
C PRO A 234 1.78 -19.88 10.78
N LEU A 235 1.89 -18.62 11.19
CA LEU A 235 3.15 -17.92 11.22
C LEU A 235 4.16 -18.71 12.07
N PRO A 236 5.41 -18.89 11.59
CA PRO A 236 6.42 -19.66 12.32
C PRO A 236 6.68 -19.03 13.70
N ARG A 237 6.75 -19.87 14.74
CA ARG A 237 6.80 -19.41 16.15
C ARG A 237 8.21 -19.38 16.76
N ARG A 238 9.22 -19.96 16.09
CA ARG A 238 10.62 -19.94 16.54
C ARG A 238 11.58 -20.50 15.50
N ALA A 239 12.74 -19.86 15.33
CA ALA A 239 13.85 -20.41 14.56
C ALA A 239 14.77 -21.33 15.43
N PRO A 240 15.38 -22.38 14.86
CA PRO A 240 16.14 -23.38 15.60
C PRO A 240 17.61 -23.06 16.02
N ASP A 241 18.18 -21.88 15.77
CA ASP A 241 19.65 -21.75 15.65
C ASP A 241 20.29 -20.47 16.21
N GLY A 242 20.46 -20.40 17.54
CA GLY A 242 21.58 -19.73 18.22
C GLY A 242 21.70 -18.19 18.18
N ARG A 243 21.35 -17.51 17.07
CA ARG A 243 21.15 -16.06 17.02
C ARG A 243 19.70 -15.75 17.38
N PRO A 244 19.45 -14.64 18.09
CA PRO A 244 18.07 -14.22 18.34
C PRO A 244 17.41 -13.83 17.00
N PRO A 245 16.20 -14.32 16.72
CA PRO A 245 15.49 -13.99 15.48
C PRO A 245 15.17 -12.49 15.42
N VAL A 246 15.13 -11.96 14.20
CA VAL A 246 14.67 -10.59 13.93
C VAL A 246 13.17 -10.54 14.12
N LEU A 247 12.69 -9.50 14.79
CA LEU A 247 11.29 -9.26 15.05
C LEU A 247 10.79 -8.12 14.17
N VAL A 248 9.73 -8.37 13.41
CA VAL A 248 9.05 -7.34 12.59
C VAL A 248 7.56 -7.30 12.91
N PRO A 249 6.93 -6.11 12.86
CA PRO A 249 5.49 -5.99 13.00
C PRO A 249 4.76 -6.47 11.74
N VAL A 250 3.52 -6.92 11.96
CA VAL A 250 2.60 -7.39 10.92
C VAL A 250 1.37 -6.50 10.92
N GLY A 251 0.84 -6.23 9.74
CA GLY A 251 -0.35 -5.43 9.50
C GLY A 251 -0.05 -3.96 9.23
N MET A 252 -1.11 -3.23 8.86
CA MET A 252 -1.08 -1.78 8.64
C MET A 252 -1.88 -1.08 9.74
N SER A 253 -1.43 0.07 10.23
CA SER A 253 -2.20 0.80 11.23
C SER A 253 -3.48 1.36 10.62
N LEU A 254 -4.61 1.17 11.31
CA LEU A 254 -5.89 1.79 11.00
C LEU A 254 -6.20 2.96 11.97
N GLY A 255 -5.20 3.37 12.76
CA GLY A 255 -5.31 4.49 13.69
C GLY A 255 -6.10 4.17 14.95
N TRP A 256 -6.47 5.23 15.67
CA TRP A 256 -7.38 5.14 16.82
C TRP A 256 -8.83 5.24 16.38
N ASP A 257 -9.73 4.60 17.10
CA ASP A 257 -11.15 4.81 16.92
C ASP A 257 -11.84 5.05 18.27
N TYR A 258 -13.04 5.61 18.20
CA TYR A 258 -13.87 5.94 19.34
C TYR A 258 -15.17 5.14 19.24
N TRP A 259 -15.57 4.52 20.34
CA TRP A 259 -16.87 3.86 20.42
C TRP A 259 -17.98 4.91 20.33
N TYR A 260 -18.54 5.13 19.14
CA TYR A 260 -19.63 6.09 18.97
C TYR A 260 -20.98 5.54 19.47
N ASP A 261 -21.11 4.21 19.52
CA ASP A 261 -22.33 3.47 19.84
C ASP A 261 -22.56 3.22 21.34
N ASP A 262 -21.52 3.31 22.17
CA ASP A 262 -21.65 3.21 23.63
C ASP A 262 -21.38 4.57 24.30
N PRO A 263 -22.43 5.31 24.71
CA PRO A 263 -22.29 6.60 25.39
C PRO A 263 -21.41 6.54 26.64
N GLU A 264 -21.29 5.38 27.30
CA GLU A 264 -20.44 5.21 28.48
C GLU A 264 -18.96 5.00 28.12
N GLN A 265 -18.67 4.55 26.89
CA GLN A 265 -17.32 4.30 26.37
C GLN A 265 -16.89 5.30 25.27
N ARG A 266 -17.65 6.37 25.04
CA ARG A 266 -17.33 7.39 24.02
C ARG A 266 -15.96 8.05 24.18
N ASP A 267 -15.43 8.06 25.39
CA ASP A 267 -14.10 8.58 25.69
C ASP A 267 -13.00 7.49 25.69
N GLU A 268 -13.38 6.22 25.54
CA GLU A 268 -12.45 5.09 25.48
C GLU A 268 -11.92 4.93 24.05
N GLN A 269 -10.62 5.16 23.90
CA GLN A 269 -9.89 4.98 22.66
C GLN A 269 -9.41 3.54 22.54
N TYR A 270 -9.67 2.92 21.40
CA TYR A 270 -9.00 1.69 20.99
C TYR A 270 -8.21 1.94 19.70
N TYR A 271 -7.30 1.02 19.40
CA TYR A 271 -6.43 1.12 18.23
C TYR A 271 -6.64 -0.10 17.35
N GLN A 272 -6.59 0.10 16.05
CA GLN A 272 -6.80 -0.98 15.09
C GLN A 272 -5.56 -1.18 14.21
N ALA A 273 -5.25 -2.45 13.95
CA ALA A 273 -4.32 -2.86 12.92
C ALA A 273 -5.05 -3.75 11.93
N HIS A 274 -4.93 -3.45 10.64
CA HIS A 274 -5.37 -4.32 9.56
C HIS A 274 -4.59 -5.63 9.64
N LEU A 275 -5.30 -6.75 9.72
CA LEU A 275 -4.74 -8.10 9.64
C LEU A 275 -5.62 -8.94 8.72
N ALA A 276 -5.14 -9.12 7.50
CA ALA A 276 -5.74 -10.00 6.51
C ALA A 276 -7.15 -9.53 6.08
N TYR A 277 -8.24 -10.28 6.34
CA TYR A 277 -9.62 -9.80 6.07
C TYR A 277 -10.30 -9.12 7.27
N GLU A 278 -9.58 -8.98 8.39
CA GLU A 278 -10.10 -8.43 9.64
C GLU A 278 -9.22 -7.29 10.16
N TYR A 279 -9.62 -6.72 11.27
CA TYR A 279 -8.77 -5.84 12.07
C TYR A 279 -8.56 -6.45 13.45
N ALA A 280 -7.39 -6.22 14.02
CA ALA A 280 -7.10 -6.51 15.41
C ALA A 280 -7.29 -5.26 16.26
N ASP A 281 -8.21 -5.34 17.22
CA ASP A 281 -8.29 -4.34 18.28
C ASP A 281 -7.11 -4.51 19.24
N LEU A 282 -6.44 -3.40 19.50
CA LEU A 282 -5.26 -3.32 20.36
C LEU A 282 -5.58 -2.41 21.54
N SER A 283 -5.25 -2.90 22.73
CA SER A 283 -5.15 -2.03 23.90
C SER A 283 -4.03 -1.00 23.68
N ARG A 284 -4.05 0.10 24.44
CA ARG A 284 -2.99 1.12 24.39
C ARG A 284 -1.58 0.54 24.59
N ALA A 285 -1.42 -0.43 25.48
CA ALA A 285 -0.14 -1.08 25.73
C ALA A 285 0.32 -1.93 24.52
N GLU A 286 -0.59 -2.72 23.95
CA GLU A 286 -0.34 -3.50 22.74
C GLU A 286 0.01 -2.60 21.55
N PHE A 287 -0.75 -1.52 21.32
CA PHE A 287 -0.48 -0.58 20.24
C PHE A 287 0.87 0.12 20.42
N THR A 288 1.20 0.54 21.66
CA THR A 288 2.51 1.15 21.95
C THR A 288 3.65 0.18 21.67
N ALA A 289 3.52 -1.09 22.08
CA ALA A 289 4.52 -2.12 21.81
C ALA A 289 4.64 -2.47 20.31
N TRP A 290 3.50 -2.54 19.60
CA TRP A 290 3.44 -2.79 18.17
C TRP A 290 4.07 -1.65 17.37
N LEU A 291 3.73 -0.39 17.66
CA LEU A 291 4.38 0.78 17.05
C LEU A 291 5.89 0.84 17.35
N ALA A 292 6.29 0.51 18.58
CA ALA A 292 7.71 0.48 18.94
C ALA A 292 8.51 -0.54 18.12
N ALA A 293 7.88 -1.58 17.60
CA ALA A 293 8.53 -2.55 16.71
C ALA A 293 8.82 -2.00 15.31
N PHE A 294 8.20 -0.90 14.87
CA PHE A 294 8.56 -0.21 13.63
C PHE A 294 9.75 0.73 13.80
N ASN A 295 10.05 1.15 15.02
CA ASN A 295 11.02 2.22 15.27
C ASN A 295 12.47 1.75 15.08
N ASP A 296 13.35 2.70 14.77
CA ASP A 296 14.79 2.52 14.57
C ASP A 296 15.15 1.72 13.30
N LEU A 297 14.98 2.40 12.16
CA LEU A 297 15.37 1.93 10.83
C LEU A 297 16.82 1.41 10.79
N GLY A 298 17.75 2.09 11.48
CA GLY A 298 19.14 1.70 11.50
C GLY A 298 19.36 0.33 12.16
N ARG A 299 18.67 0.06 13.27
CA ARG A 299 18.71 -1.26 13.93
C ARG A 299 18.02 -2.34 13.12
N HIS A 300 16.91 -2.02 12.46
CA HIS A 300 16.23 -2.95 11.55
C HIS A 300 17.11 -3.33 10.36
N ALA A 301 17.78 -2.37 9.72
CA ALA A 301 18.72 -2.62 8.63
C ALA A 301 19.92 -3.49 9.05
N ARG A 302 20.30 -3.47 10.35
CA ARG A 302 21.34 -4.34 10.92
C ARG A 302 20.82 -5.61 11.58
N HIS A 303 19.51 -5.88 11.50
CA HIS A 303 18.87 -7.06 12.10
C HIS A 303 19.02 -7.13 13.64
N GLU A 304 19.04 -5.97 14.31
CA GLU A 304 19.27 -5.83 15.76
C GLU A 304 17.99 -5.67 16.58
N VAL A 305 16.82 -5.65 15.94
CA VAL A 305 15.52 -5.60 16.62
C VAL A 305 15.03 -7.02 16.86
N THR A 306 15.22 -7.50 18.08
CA THR A 306 14.77 -8.81 18.57
C THR A 306 13.75 -8.63 19.69
N ARG A 307 13.04 -9.70 20.06
CA ARG A 307 12.13 -9.73 21.22
C ARG A 307 12.78 -9.15 22.48
N GLU A 308 13.98 -9.60 22.84
CA GLU A 308 14.67 -9.17 24.05
C GLU A 308 14.98 -7.68 24.01
N THR A 309 15.34 -7.16 22.84
CA THR A 309 15.65 -5.74 22.70
C THR A 309 14.38 -4.88 22.75
N LEU A 310 13.29 -5.28 22.08
CA LEU A 310 12.01 -4.57 22.13
C LEU A 310 11.46 -4.53 23.56
N VAL A 311 11.49 -5.67 24.28
CA VAL A 311 11.08 -5.73 25.68
C VAL A 311 11.91 -4.80 26.56
N ARG A 312 13.23 -4.74 26.34
CA ARG A 312 14.12 -3.82 27.07
C ARG A 312 13.77 -2.37 26.78
N ASP A 313 13.56 -2.02 25.52
CA ASP A 313 13.28 -0.64 25.10
C ASP A 313 11.93 -0.17 25.67
N LEU A 314 10.91 -1.03 25.64
CA LEU A 314 9.61 -0.76 26.26
C LEU A 314 9.69 -0.62 27.78
N ALA A 315 10.50 -1.44 28.45
CA ALA A 315 10.73 -1.32 29.89
C ALA A 315 11.42 0.00 30.26
N VAL A 316 12.36 0.48 29.44
CA VAL A 316 12.99 1.81 29.60
C VAL A 316 11.96 2.93 29.44
N GLN A 317 10.96 2.75 28.57
CA GLN A 317 9.84 3.68 28.40
C GLN A 317 8.77 3.56 29.51
N GLY A 318 8.97 2.69 30.50
CA GLY A 318 8.09 2.55 31.66
C GLY A 318 7.00 1.49 31.54
N MET A 319 7.00 0.66 30.49
CA MET A 319 6.06 -0.46 30.35
C MET A 319 6.47 -1.61 31.27
N THR A 320 5.77 -1.79 32.39
CA THR A 320 6.15 -2.76 33.44
C THR A 320 5.93 -4.22 33.04
N ASP A 321 5.05 -4.49 32.09
CA ASP A 321 4.65 -5.81 31.60
C ASP A 321 5.07 -6.06 30.14
N ALA A 322 6.10 -5.36 29.65
CA ALA A 322 6.55 -5.40 28.26
C ALA A 322 6.73 -6.82 27.69
N ALA A 323 7.33 -7.74 28.46
CA ALA A 323 7.52 -9.13 28.04
C ALA A 323 6.20 -9.87 27.79
N TYR A 324 5.19 -9.62 28.63
CA TYR A 324 3.86 -10.21 28.47
C TYR A 324 3.16 -9.63 27.24
N VAL A 325 3.20 -8.30 27.07
CA VAL A 325 2.59 -7.61 25.92
C VAL A 325 3.21 -8.09 24.60
N VAL A 326 4.54 -8.12 24.49
CA VAL A 326 5.23 -8.61 23.27
C VAL A 326 4.90 -10.07 22.98
N THR A 327 4.84 -10.93 24.01
CA THR A 327 4.43 -12.34 23.84
C THR A 327 3.01 -12.45 23.30
N ARG A 328 2.07 -11.65 23.83
CA ARG A 328 0.69 -11.63 23.37
C ARG A 328 0.57 -11.15 21.91
N LEU A 329 1.36 -10.16 21.49
CA LEU A 329 1.39 -9.71 20.10
C LEU A 329 1.90 -10.80 19.16
N LEU A 330 2.95 -11.53 19.55
CA LEU A 330 3.44 -12.70 18.80
C LEU A 330 2.37 -13.80 18.71
N ASP A 331 1.70 -14.12 19.82
CA ASP A 331 0.65 -15.15 19.86
C ASP A 331 -0.55 -14.82 18.95
N ARG A 332 -0.81 -13.52 18.76
CA ARG A 332 -1.86 -12.98 17.88
C ARG A 332 -1.41 -12.75 16.43
N GLY A 333 -0.14 -12.97 16.11
CA GLY A 333 0.40 -12.74 14.77
C GLY A 333 0.59 -11.26 14.39
N LEU A 334 0.59 -10.35 15.36
CA LEU A 334 0.86 -8.91 15.16
C LEU A 334 2.35 -8.59 15.12
N LEU A 335 3.17 -9.53 15.58
CA LEU A 335 4.62 -9.54 15.44
C LEU A 335 5.02 -10.92 14.91
N VAL A 336 6.08 -10.99 14.13
CA VAL A 336 6.68 -12.25 13.69
C VAL A 336 8.18 -12.24 13.92
N GLU A 337 8.73 -13.43 14.11
CA GLU A 337 10.15 -13.67 14.30
C GLU A 337 10.69 -14.56 13.18
N PHE A 338 11.81 -14.17 12.58
CA PHE A 338 12.49 -14.97 11.56
C PHE A 338 13.99 -14.68 11.49
N GLU A 339 14.72 -15.54 10.79
CA GLU A 339 16.16 -15.40 10.58
C GLU A 339 16.43 -15.08 9.09
N PRO A 340 16.68 -13.81 8.72
CA PRO A 340 16.80 -13.41 7.32
C PRO A 340 18.02 -14.00 6.60
N SER A 341 19.08 -14.36 7.34
CA SER A 341 20.38 -14.72 6.76
C SER A 341 20.64 -16.23 6.69
N GLU A 342 20.29 -16.96 7.75
CA GLU A 342 20.74 -18.36 7.97
C GLU A 342 19.56 -19.36 8.07
N GLY A 343 18.35 -18.89 8.39
CA GLY A 343 17.17 -19.75 8.57
C GLY A 343 16.31 -19.94 7.31
N PRO A 344 15.31 -20.83 7.37
CA PRO A 344 14.36 -21.02 6.28
C PRO A 344 13.42 -19.81 6.17
N VAL A 345 13.48 -19.10 5.03
CA VAL A 345 12.64 -17.91 4.77
C VAL A 345 11.29 -18.26 4.13
N GLU A 346 11.22 -19.37 3.40
CA GLU A 346 10.01 -19.85 2.72
C GLU A 346 8.78 -19.95 3.65
N PRO A 347 8.84 -20.54 4.87
CA PRO A 347 7.66 -20.67 5.71
C PRO A 347 7.01 -19.33 6.09
N LEU A 348 7.81 -18.28 6.30
CA LEU A 348 7.29 -16.94 6.56
C LEU A 348 6.70 -16.34 5.29
N LEU A 349 7.47 -16.32 4.19
CA LEU A 349 7.07 -15.63 2.96
C LEU A 349 5.88 -16.28 2.25
N SER A 350 5.65 -17.58 2.47
CA SER A 350 4.44 -18.29 2.02
C SER A 350 3.22 -18.03 2.91
N ALA A 351 3.42 -17.52 4.13
CA ALA A 351 2.36 -17.23 5.08
C ALA A 351 1.94 -15.75 5.09
N VAL A 352 2.63 -14.89 4.34
CA VAL A 352 2.35 -13.45 4.29
C VAL A 352 2.26 -12.92 2.86
N ARG A 353 1.51 -11.85 2.70
CA ARG A 353 1.53 -10.96 1.54
C ARG A 353 2.46 -9.78 1.86
N LEU A 354 3.16 -9.29 0.85
CA LEU A 354 3.97 -8.07 0.96
C LEU A 354 3.27 -6.98 0.17
N TYR A 355 3.04 -5.84 0.82
CA TYR A 355 2.36 -4.70 0.21
C TYR A 355 3.27 -3.46 0.21
N PRO A 356 3.46 -2.81 -0.95
CA PRO A 356 4.19 -1.55 -1.03
C PRO A 356 3.34 -0.40 -0.44
N LEU A 357 3.93 0.37 0.48
CA LEU A 357 3.34 1.62 1.01
C LEU A 357 4.04 2.86 0.45
N GLY A 358 5.37 2.77 0.27
CA GLY A 358 6.21 3.85 -0.21
C GLY A 358 6.14 4.07 -1.73
N ASP A 359 6.85 5.10 -2.19
CA ASP A 359 7.15 5.36 -3.58
C ASP A 359 8.43 4.63 -4.00
N GLY A 360 8.43 4.12 -5.23
CA GLY A 360 9.66 3.79 -5.92
C GLY A 360 10.32 5.05 -6.44
N LEU A 361 11.47 5.42 -5.89
CA LEU A 361 12.21 6.63 -6.29
C LEU A 361 13.26 6.33 -7.37
N GLY A 362 13.18 5.13 -7.96
CA GLY A 362 14.10 4.65 -8.97
C GLY A 362 15.54 4.56 -8.46
N ASN A 363 16.48 4.48 -9.40
CA ASN A 363 17.91 4.56 -9.11
C ASN A 363 18.46 5.95 -9.44
N THR A 364 19.78 6.13 -9.32
CA THR A 364 20.44 7.39 -9.65
C THR A 364 21.50 7.20 -10.72
N GLN A 365 21.96 8.31 -11.30
CA GLN A 365 23.10 8.27 -12.20
C GLN A 365 24.37 7.82 -11.45
N GLU A 366 24.53 8.20 -10.18
CA GLU A 366 25.70 7.86 -9.37
C GLU A 366 25.71 6.41 -8.89
N GLN A 367 24.53 5.82 -8.71
CA GLN A 367 24.32 4.46 -8.22
C GLN A 367 23.23 3.76 -9.04
N PRO A 368 23.52 3.38 -10.30
CA PRO A 368 22.54 2.72 -11.17
C PRO A 368 22.18 1.31 -10.70
N GLU A 369 22.97 0.70 -9.81
CA GLU A 369 22.76 -0.65 -9.28
C GLU A 369 21.85 -0.70 -8.04
N LEU A 370 21.59 0.45 -7.40
CA LEU A 370 20.76 0.57 -6.20
C LEU A 370 19.49 1.34 -6.50
N PHE A 371 18.36 0.79 -6.08
CA PHE A 371 17.06 1.42 -6.18
C PHE A 371 16.64 1.97 -4.82
N ARG A 372 16.03 3.16 -4.85
CA ARG A 372 15.62 3.89 -3.66
C ARG A 372 14.12 3.76 -3.48
N LEU A 373 13.72 3.58 -2.23
CA LEU A 373 12.34 3.51 -1.77
C LEU A 373 12.14 4.60 -0.72
N GLY A 374 10.98 5.22 -0.72
CA GLY A 374 10.75 6.39 0.12
C GLY A 374 9.30 6.71 0.39
N VAL A 375 9.09 7.78 1.14
CA VAL A 375 7.79 8.38 1.43
C VAL A 375 7.92 9.88 1.20
N GLU A 376 6.95 10.50 0.54
CA GLU A 376 6.98 11.95 0.26
C GLU A 376 8.25 12.40 -0.48
N ASP A 377 8.70 11.61 -1.46
CA ASP A 377 9.92 11.83 -2.25
C ASP A 377 11.23 11.84 -1.41
N GLU A 378 11.18 11.48 -0.12
CA GLU A 378 12.36 11.28 0.73
C GLU A 378 12.88 9.83 0.61
N PRO A 379 14.12 9.61 0.12
CA PRO A 379 14.69 8.27 0.07
C PRO A 379 15.04 7.76 1.47
N LEU A 380 14.41 6.66 1.88
CA LEU A 380 14.57 6.06 3.21
C LEU A 380 15.35 4.74 3.16
N VAL A 381 15.17 3.95 2.10
CA VAL A 381 15.81 2.64 1.94
C VAL A 381 16.42 2.53 0.55
N GLU A 382 17.62 1.96 0.48
CA GLU A 382 18.26 1.52 -0.76
C GLU A 382 18.26 0.00 -0.81
N VAL A 383 17.85 -0.56 -1.93
CA VAL A 383 17.79 -2.01 -2.16
C VAL A 383 18.37 -2.37 -3.53
N ASP A 384 18.75 -3.63 -3.69
CA ASP A 384 19.13 -4.16 -4.99
C ASP A 384 17.91 -4.30 -5.94
N ALA A 385 18.19 -4.49 -7.24
CA ALA A 385 17.17 -4.62 -8.27
C ALA A 385 16.21 -5.81 -8.05
N ILE A 386 16.67 -6.92 -7.47
CA ILE A 386 15.83 -8.10 -7.20
C ILE A 386 14.81 -7.77 -6.14
N THR A 387 15.27 -7.20 -5.02
CA THR A 387 14.41 -6.78 -3.91
C THR A 387 13.41 -5.71 -4.36
N TYR A 388 13.86 -4.73 -5.15
CA TYR A 388 13.00 -3.67 -5.70
C TYR A 388 11.88 -4.25 -6.59
N THR A 389 12.24 -5.18 -7.46
CA THR A 389 11.28 -5.86 -8.36
C THR A 389 10.27 -6.69 -7.56
N VAL A 390 10.70 -7.46 -6.56
CA VAL A 390 9.74 -8.21 -5.72
C VAL A 390 8.82 -7.26 -4.97
N TRP A 391 9.35 -6.19 -4.37
CA TRP A 391 8.56 -5.19 -3.64
C TRP A 391 7.45 -4.59 -4.52
N SER A 392 7.74 -4.28 -5.79
CA SER A 392 6.77 -3.68 -6.70
C SER A 392 5.70 -4.65 -7.17
N TYR A 393 6.05 -5.92 -7.42
CA TYR A 393 5.12 -6.90 -7.97
C TYR A 393 4.39 -7.74 -6.93
N ALA A 394 4.80 -7.71 -5.66
CA ALA A 394 4.23 -8.58 -4.63
C ALA A 394 2.71 -8.43 -4.44
N LEU A 395 2.15 -7.27 -4.81
CA LEU A 395 0.71 -7.01 -4.80
C LEU A 395 -0.10 -7.84 -5.81
N THR A 396 0.56 -8.33 -6.85
CA THR A 396 -0.06 -9.13 -7.92
C THR A 396 -0.08 -10.62 -7.58
N THR A 397 0.69 -11.03 -6.57
CA THR A 397 0.85 -12.44 -6.20
C THR A 397 0.06 -12.80 -4.93
N PRO A 398 -0.29 -14.08 -4.75
CA PRO A 398 -1.00 -14.53 -3.54
C PRO A 398 -0.15 -14.41 -2.28
N THR A 399 1.16 -14.64 -2.36
CA THR A 399 2.10 -14.59 -1.22
C THR A 399 3.40 -13.88 -1.61
N ALA A 400 4.19 -13.46 -0.63
CA ALA A 400 5.52 -12.89 -0.88
C ALA A 400 6.49 -13.94 -1.47
N TRP A 401 6.31 -15.22 -1.13
CA TRP A 401 7.08 -16.31 -1.73
C TRP A 401 6.75 -16.49 -3.21
N ASP A 402 5.47 -16.41 -3.60
CA ASP A 402 5.06 -16.51 -5.01
C ASP A 402 5.67 -15.39 -5.86
N ALA A 403 5.81 -14.17 -5.31
CA ALA A 403 6.53 -13.09 -5.97
C ALA A 403 8.00 -13.45 -6.22
N CYS A 404 8.66 -14.02 -5.20
CA CYS A 404 10.05 -14.45 -5.31
C CYS A 404 10.22 -15.58 -6.35
N ALA A 405 9.33 -16.56 -6.33
CA ALA A 405 9.34 -17.69 -7.27
C ALA A 405 9.06 -17.26 -8.71
N THR A 406 8.11 -16.34 -8.90
CA THR A 406 7.76 -15.78 -10.22
C THR A 406 8.93 -15.01 -10.83
N LEU A 407 9.60 -14.16 -10.02
CA LEU A 407 10.78 -13.45 -10.47
C LEU A 407 11.94 -14.41 -10.79
N ALA A 408 12.20 -15.40 -9.93
CA ALA A 408 13.24 -16.38 -10.17
C ALA A 408 13.00 -17.17 -11.48
N GLY A 409 11.76 -17.58 -11.76
CA GLY A 409 11.39 -18.23 -13.02
C GLY A 409 11.64 -17.31 -14.23
N SER A 410 11.24 -16.04 -14.14
CA SER A 410 11.46 -15.05 -15.20
C SER A 410 12.96 -14.81 -15.49
N LEU A 411 13.78 -14.74 -14.44
CA LEU A 411 15.23 -14.59 -14.56
C LEU A 411 15.88 -15.85 -15.16
N GLN A 412 15.41 -17.04 -14.79
CA GLN A 412 15.87 -18.29 -15.39
C GLN A 412 15.54 -18.36 -16.89
N ASP A 413 14.34 -17.97 -17.27
CA ASP A 413 13.90 -17.96 -18.68
C ASP A 413 14.71 -16.96 -19.51
N ALA A 414 15.06 -15.80 -18.95
CA ALA A 414 15.95 -14.83 -19.59
C ALA A 414 17.39 -15.37 -19.73
N ALA A 415 17.93 -15.97 -18.66
CA ALA A 415 19.29 -16.48 -18.61
C ALA A 415 19.50 -17.74 -19.47
N ALA A 416 18.44 -18.51 -19.77
CA ALA A 416 18.51 -19.65 -20.68
C ALA A 416 18.94 -19.30 -22.12
N GLN A 417 19.00 -18.00 -22.44
CA GLN A 417 19.50 -17.48 -23.72
C GLN A 417 21.01 -17.19 -23.71
N GLU A 418 21.68 -17.31 -22.56
CA GLU A 418 23.11 -17.07 -22.36
C GLU A 418 23.93 -18.38 -22.33
N GLU A 419 25.24 -18.31 -22.63
CA GLU A 419 26.10 -19.50 -22.75
C GLU A 419 26.38 -20.20 -21.40
N GLU A 420 26.37 -19.47 -20.28
CA GLU A 420 26.63 -20.00 -18.93
C GLU A 420 25.82 -19.26 -17.84
N PRO A 421 24.50 -19.52 -17.69
CA PRO A 421 23.69 -18.81 -16.73
C PRO A 421 23.97 -19.25 -15.29
N GLU A 422 24.20 -18.28 -14.39
CA GLU A 422 24.14 -18.53 -12.95
C GLU A 422 22.69 -18.82 -12.57
N ALA A 423 22.45 -19.98 -11.93
CA ALA A 423 21.09 -20.41 -11.60
C ALA A 423 20.53 -19.55 -10.46
N VAL A 424 19.70 -18.55 -10.80
CA VAL A 424 18.92 -17.80 -9.81
C VAL A 424 17.76 -18.67 -9.33
N THR A 425 17.71 -18.97 -8.03
CA THR A 425 16.60 -19.75 -7.43
C THR A 425 15.63 -18.87 -6.66
N ALA A 426 14.40 -19.34 -6.46
CA ALA A 426 13.41 -18.66 -5.61
C ALA A 426 13.94 -18.39 -4.20
N GLU A 427 14.72 -19.33 -3.65
CA GLU A 427 15.37 -19.19 -2.34
C GLU A 427 16.43 -18.09 -2.32
N ASN A 428 17.15 -17.85 -3.42
CA ASN A 428 18.10 -16.73 -3.51
C ASN A 428 17.37 -15.39 -3.49
N VAL A 429 16.30 -15.27 -4.28
CA VAL A 429 15.45 -14.07 -4.34
C VAL A 429 14.78 -13.80 -2.99
N ALA A 430 14.18 -14.83 -2.40
CA ALA A 430 13.53 -14.77 -1.10
C ALA A 430 14.48 -14.34 0.02
N ARG A 431 15.75 -14.78 -0.01
CA ARG A 431 16.75 -14.36 0.99
C ARG A 431 17.14 -12.89 0.84
N ALA A 432 17.23 -12.36 -0.37
CA ALA A 432 17.47 -10.92 -0.59
C ALA A 432 16.32 -10.08 -0.01
N VAL A 433 15.08 -10.47 -0.34
CA VAL A 433 13.86 -9.82 0.15
C VAL A 433 13.76 -9.90 1.67
N ALA A 434 13.96 -11.09 2.25
CA ALA A 434 13.95 -11.30 3.70
C ALA A 434 15.02 -10.46 4.42
N GLY A 435 16.18 -10.28 3.80
CA GLY A 435 17.26 -9.41 4.30
C GLY A 435 16.86 -7.93 4.37
N ALA A 436 16.14 -7.43 3.37
CA ALA A 436 15.68 -6.04 3.32
C ALA A 436 14.38 -5.79 4.10
N LEU A 437 13.56 -6.81 4.31
CA LEU A 437 12.20 -6.70 4.84
C LEU A 437 12.08 -5.91 6.16
N PRO A 438 12.94 -6.11 7.18
CA PRO A 438 12.86 -5.32 8.42
C PRO A 438 13.04 -3.82 8.17
N ALA A 439 13.97 -3.44 7.30
CA ALA A 439 14.21 -2.04 6.96
C ALA A 439 13.04 -1.45 6.15
N LEU A 440 12.50 -2.20 5.18
CA LEU A 440 11.34 -1.78 4.39
C LEU A 440 10.11 -1.50 5.27
N ILE A 441 9.83 -2.38 6.23
CA ILE A 441 8.72 -2.22 7.18
C ILE A 441 8.96 -1.04 8.12
N SER A 442 10.16 -0.95 8.69
CA SER A 442 10.53 0.14 9.62
C SER A 442 10.49 1.52 8.96
N ALA A 443 10.89 1.61 7.69
CA ALA A 443 10.83 2.85 6.91
C ALA A 443 9.42 3.22 6.44
N GLY A 444 8.41 2.37 6.68
CA GLY A 444 7.06 2.58 6.13
C GLY A 444 7.00 2.43 4.62
N CYS A 445 7.99 1.79 3.99
CA CYS A 445 7.99 1.51 2.55
C CYS A 445 7.19 0.25 2.20
N ALA A 446 6.95 -0.63 3.18
CA ALA A 446 6.12 -1.81 3.01
C ALA A 446 5.43 -2.21 4.32
N TYR A 447 4.42 -3.06 4.23
CA TYR A 447 3.96 -3.89 5.35
C TYR A 447 3.77 -5.34 4.88
N ILE A 448 3.76 -6.26 5.84
CA ILE A 448 3.36 -7.63 5.59
C ILE A 448 2.03 -7.91 6.25
N ASP A 449 1.25 -8.77 5.65
CA ASP A 449 -0.08 -9.13 6.12
C ASP A 449 -0.27 -10.64 6.05
N PRO A 450 -0.90 -11.30 7.02
CA PRO A 450 -1.08 -12.74 6.98
C PRO A 450 -1.94 -13.15 5.78
N VAL A 451 -1.63 -14.32 5.24
CA VAL A 451 -2.50 -14.96 4.27
C VAL A 451 -3.66 -15.62 5.03
N SER A 452 -4.84 -15.02 5.00
CA SER A 452 -6.07 -15.61 5.56
C SER A 452 -7.05 -16.01 4.45
N GLN A 453 -7.92 -16.98 4.71
CA GLN A 453 -9.08 -17.23 3.85
C GLN A 453 -10.15 -16.15 4.10
N PRO A 454 -10.82 -15.64 3.05
CA PRO A 454 -11.99 -14.78 3.19
C PRO A 454 -13.20 -15.52 3.78
#